data_AF-A0A5J4SFH9-F1
#
_entry.id   AF-A0A5J4SFH9-F1
#
_cell.length_a   1.000
_cell.length_b   1.000
_cell.length_c   1.000
_cell.angle_alpha   90.00
_cell.angle_beta   90.00
_cell.angle_gamma   90.00
#
_symmetry.space_group_name_H-M   'P 1'
#
loop_
_entity.id
_entity.type
_entity.pdbx_description
1 polymer ?
#
loop_
_entity_poly.entity_id
_entity_poly.type
_entity_poly.pdbx_seq_one_letter_code
_entity_poly.pdbx_strand_id
1 'polypeptide(L)'
;MYPVADARREEQLENLKREMEREERTKPVPFVLPEQGLPKHYKEGTLVTNADNRIGYLRDLNGFRPLFHPLELSPQQQKRASLYIEIRDTYHHLYLNETDTLKENSALRQMLNRLYDDFTDKFGNLNDPKNLDLIKMDAGGREILSLERYREDKSVKADIFERPVAFNTREITHADNARDALAASLNKHGTVDLEYMASLTGGTAEDLLSELKGKVYFNPLIGGYEIADKFIAGNVISKADEVQKFIGSHPDHEAAKESLDALREATPKPIAFDDLDFNFGERWIPTGIYAAYASYLFETDVKVTYASSRDEFSIAASEKNAKIWDQYAVRSENRLFDGLALMRHAMHDTTPDITKTVRVGEREVKVPDGQAIQLANSKIDEMRGGFSNWLREQSPEFKDRLADLYNRTFNCFVRPEYDGSL
;
A
#
# COMPACT_ATOMS: atom_id res chain seq x y z
N MET A 1 41.30 -44.53 -66.32
CA MET A 1 41.46 -43.38 -65.42
C MET A 1 40.09 -42.73 -65.27
N TYR A 2 39.52 -42.82 -64.07
CA TYR A 2 38.08 -42.67 -63.80
C TYR A 2 37.59 -41.21 -63.75
N PRO A 3 36.35 -40.89 -64.18
CA PRO A 3 35.78 -39.54 -64.27
C PRO A 3 35.21 -39.01 -62.93
N VAL A 4 35.86 -39.34 -61.81
CA VAL A 4 35.34 -39.07 -60.45
C VAL A 4 35.83 -37.71 -59.90
N ALA A 5 36.84 -37.09 -60.52
CA ALA A 5 37.42 -35.83 -60.05
C ALA A 5 36.64 -34.58 -60.52
N ASP A 6 36.03 -34.61 -61.71
CA ASP A 6 35.25 -33.48 -62.23
C ASP A 6 33.88 -33.33 -61.56
N ALA A 7 33.18 -34.45 -61.33
CA ALA A 7 31.86 -34.43 -60.66
C ALA A 7 31.94 -33.85 -59.23
N ARG A 8 33.04 -34.10 -58.49
CA ARG A 8 33.24 -33.52 -57.15
C ARG A 8 33.57 -32.03 -57.18
N ARG A 9 34.22 -31.52 -58.23
CA ARG A 9 34.49 -30.08 -58.39
C ARG A 9 33.23 -29.31 -58.77
N GLU A 10 32.39 -29.88 -59.64
CA GLU A 10 31.09 -29.31 -59.99
C GLU A 10 30.16 -29.26 -58.76
N GLU A 11 30.10 -30.34 -57.98
CA GLU A 11 29.33 -30.40 -56.74
C GLU A 11 29.82 -29.37 -55.69
N GLN A 12 31.14 -29.18 -55.55
CA GLN A 12 31.72 -28.15 -54.68
C GLN A 12 31.37 -26.74 -55.15
N LEU A 13 31.42 -26.47 -56.46
CA LEU A 13 31.09 -25.15 -57.02
C LEU A 13 29.59 -24.84 -56.87
N GLU A 14 28.73 -25.85 -57.00
CA GLU A 14 27.29 -25.71 -56.79
C GLU A 14 26.96 -25.49 -55.30
N ASN A 15 27.65 -26.17 -54.39
CA ASN A 15 27.54 -25.91 -52.95
C ASN A 15 28.01 -24.50 -52.58
N LEU A 16 29.13 -24.03 -53.14
CA LEU A 16 29.62 -22.65 -52.96
C LEU A 16 28.61 -21.61 -53.49
N LYS A 17 28.01 -21.84 -54.67
CA LYS A 17 26.96 -20.97 -55.20
C LYS A 17 25.73 -20.94 -54.29
N ARG A 18 25.29 -22.11 -53.81
CA ARG A 18 24.17 -22.21 -52.86
C ARG A 18 24.50 -21.51 -51.54
N GLU A 19 25.72 -21.61 -51.05
CA GLU A 19 26.18 -20.90 -49.84
C GLU A 19 26.21 -19.38 -50.04
N MET A 20 26.73 -18.88 -51.16
CA MET A 20 26.70 -17.43 -51.45
C MET A 20 25.28 -16.90 -51.63
N GLU A 21 24.40 -17.64 -52.32
CA GLU A 21 22.98 -17.27 -52.45
C GLU A 21 22.26 -17.30 -51.09
N ARG A 22 22.67 -18.21 -50.20
CA ARG A 22 22.18 -18.31 -48.83
C ARG A 22 22.65 -17.14 -47.97
N GLU A 23 23.92 -16.78 -48.07
CA GLU A 23 24.48 -15.60 -47.40
C GLU A 23 23.78 -14.33 -47.87
N GLU A 24 23.58 -14.15 -49.18
CA GLU A 24 22.82 -13.00 -49.71
C GLU A 24 21.38 -12.95 -49.20
N ARG A 25 20.70 -14.10 -49.08
CA ARG A 25 19.31 -14.17 -48.60
C ARG A 25 19.14 -13.93 -47.10
N THR A 26 20.18 -14.16 -46.30
CA THR A 26 20.18 -14.01 -44.84
C THR A 26 20.75 -12.67 -44.37
N LYS A 27 21.28 -11.85 -45.28
CA LYS A 27 21.75 -10.51 -44.96
C LYS A 27 20.64 -9.65 -44.36
N PRO A 28 20.92 -8.92 -43.26
CA PRO A 28 19.97 -7.96 -42.71
C PRO A 28 19.69 -6.84 -43.71
N VAL A 29 18.42 -6.49 -43.89
CA VAL A 29 17.99 -5.39 -44.78
C VAL A 29 17.21 -4.35 -43.99
N PRO A 30 17.28 -3.05 -44.35
CA PRO A 30 16.42 -2.05 -43.74
C PRO A 30 14.94 -2.42 -43.89
N PHE A 31 14.20 -2.39 -42.79
CA PHE A 31 12.77 -2.67 -42.80
C PHE A 31 12.00 -1.48 -43.40
N VAL A 32 11.05 -1.77 -44.29
CA VAL A 32 10.17 -0.76 -44.87
C VAL A 32 9.09 -0.41 -43.86
N LEU A 33 9.09 0.84 -43.40
CA LEU A 33 8.08 1.33 -42.47
C LEU A 33 6.73 1.49 -43.19
N PRO A 34 5.62 1.01 -42.61
CA PRO A 34 4.28 1.36 -43.07
C PRO A 34 4.04 2.87 -43.01
N GLU A 35 3.14 3.39 -43.85
CA GLU A 35 2.79 4.84 -43.87
C GLU A 35 2.30 5.36 -42.52
N GLN A 36 1.70 4.49 -41.70
CA GLN A 36 1.20 4.82 -40.36
C GLN A 36 2.25 4.67 -39.25
N GLY A 37 3.51 4.39 -39.61
CA GLY A 37 4.59 4.12 -38.66
C GLY A 37 4.62 2.66 -38.16
N LEU A 38 5.57 2.36 -37.27
CA LEU A 38 5.65 1.05 -36.62
C LEU A 38 4.48 0.84 -35.66
N PRO A 39 3.78 -0.30 -35.72
CA PRO A 39 2.78 -0.64 -34.73
C PRO A 39 3.35 -0.62 -33.30
N LYS A 40 2.58 -0.10 -32.34
CA LYS A 40 3.01 0.08 -30.94
C LYS A 40 3.45 -1.22 -30.25
N HIS A 41 2.96 -2.37 -30.71
CA HIS A 41 3.28 -3.68 -30.14
C HIS A 41 4.59 -4.28 -30.66
N TYR A 42 5.24 -3.68 -31.66
CA TYR A 42 6.52 -4.18 -32.18
C TYR A 42 7.66 -3.88 -31.22
N LYS A 43 8.31 -4.95 -30.74
CA LYS A 43 9.48 -4.96 -29.86
C LYS A 43 10.69 -5.61 -30.55
N GLU A 44 11.87 -5.45 -29.96
CA GLU A 44 13.07 -6.09 -30.51
C GLU A 44 12.91 -7.62 -30.47
N GLY A 45 13.13 -8.28 -31.62
CA GLY A 45 12.82 -9.70 -31.81
C GLY A 45 11.39 -9.99 -32.31
N THR A 46 10.60 -8.98 -32.68
CA THR A 46 9.25 -9.21 -33.22
C THR A 46 9.32 -9.86 -34.59
N LEU A 47 8.55 -10.94 -34.79
CA LEU A 47 8.42 -11.60 -36.09
C LEU A 47 7.55 -10.77 -37.04
N VAL A 48 8.03 -10.52 -38.25
CA VAL A 48 7.30 -9.73 -39.26
C VAL A 48 7.45 -10.34 -40.64
N THR A 49 6.51 -10.00 -41.52
CA THR A 49 6.56 -10.33 -42.95
C THR A 49 7.02 -9.11 -43.72
N ASN A 50 8.06 -9.25 -44.54
CA ASN A 50 8.54 -8.19 -45.44
C ASN A 50 7.75 -8.17 -46.76
N ALA A 51 7.90 -7.13 -47.57
CA ALA A 51 7.21 -6.94 -48.85
C ALA A 51 7.36 -8.12 -49.84
N ASP A 52 8.46 -8.88 -49.75
CA ASP A 52 8.71 -10.08 -50.55
C ASP A 52 8.06 -11.36 -49.97
N ASN A 53 7.11 -11.24 -49.02
CA ASN A 53 6.51 -12.34 -48.26
C ASN A 53 7.50 -13.22 -47.47
N ARG A 54 8.70 -12.69 -47.19
CA ARG A 54 9.71 -13.35 -46.34
C ARG A 54 9.45 -13.03 -44.88
N ILE A 55 9.63 -14.03 -44.02
CA ILE A 55 9.44 -13.89 -42.57
C ILE A 55 10.80 -13.74 -41.91
N GLY A 56 10.87 -12.85 -40.95
CA GLY A 56 12.09 -12.52 -40.22
C GLY A 56 11.77 -11.82 -38.91
N TYR A 57 12.80 -11.45 -38.16
CA TYR A 57 12.64 -10.68 -36.92
C TYR A 57 13.24 -9.28 -37.05
N LEU A 58 12.69 -8.35 -36.27
CA LEU A 58 13.19 -6.97 -36.21
C LEU A 58 14.30 -6.82 -35.15
N ARG A 59 15.34 -6.06 -35.47
CA ARG A 59 16.35 -5.56 -34.51
C ARG A 59 16.59 -4.07 -34.71
N ASP A 60 17.22 -3.46 -33.71
CA ASP A 60 17.62 -2.05 -33.73
C ASP A 60 16.44 -1.08 -33.96
N LEU A 61 15.34 -1.28 -33.22
CA LEU A 61 14.13 -0.44 -33.31
C LEU A 61 14.37 1.01 -32.86
N ASN A 62 15.38 1.24 -32.01
CA ASN A 62 15.75 2.55 -31.51
C ASN A 62 16.80 3.26 -32.40
N GLY A 63 17.30 2.57 -33.43
CA GLY A 63 18.23 3.12 -34.42
C GLY A 63 17.53 4.00 -35.46
N PHE A 64 18.30 4.49 -36.45
CA PHE A 64 17.77 5.37 -37.51
C PHE A 64 16.67 4.69 -38.35
N ARG A 65 16.77 3.36 -38.54
CA ARG A 65 15.71 2.50 -39.12
C ARG A 65 15.82 1.08 -38.55
N PRO A 66 14.69 0.39 -38.30
CA PRO A 66 14.73 -1.01 -37.91
C PRO A 66 15.36 -1.88 -38.99
N LEU A 67 16.08 -2.91 -38.56
CA LEU A 67 16.67 -3.91 -39.43
C LEU A 67 15.82 -5.19 -39.42
N PHE A 68 15.48 -5.66 -40.62
CA PHE A 68 14.82 -6.94 -40.85
C PHE A 68 15.88 -8.02 -41.05
N HIS A 69 15.83 -9.06 -40.21
CA HIS A 69 16.68 -10.23 -40.31
C HIS A 69 15.85 -11.41 -40.85
N PRO A 70 16.04 -11.82 -42.12
CA PRO A 70 15.30 -12.93 -42.72
C PRO A 70 15.57 -14.25 -41.98
N LEU A 71 14.51 -15.04 -41.77
CA LEU A 71 14.61 -16.39 -41.22
C LEU A 71 14.51 -17.44 -42.34
N GLU A 72 15.34 -18.47 -42.25
CA GLU A 72 15.23 -19.64 -43.11
C GLU A 72 14.20 -20.61 -42.55
N LEU A 73 13.00 -20.58 -43.15
CA LEU A 73 11.90 -21.44 -42.76
C LEU A 73 11.53 -22.37 -43.91
N SER A 74 11.15 -23.61 -43.59
CA SER A 74 10.51 -24.49 -44.58
C SER A 74 9.17 -23.88 -45.05
N PRO A 75 8.65 -24.26 -46.24
CA PRO A 75 7.38 -23.72 -46.74
C PRO A 75 6.20 -23.92 -45.77
N GLN A 76 6.19 -25.01 -45.00
CA GLN A 76 5.17 -25.23 -43.97
C GLN A 76 5.35 -24.30 -42.77
N GLN A 77 6.58 -24.12 -42.28
CA GLN A 77 6.88 -23.17 -41.19
C GLN A 77 6.60 -21.73 -41.58
N GLN A 78 6.87 -21.35 -42.83
CA GLN A 78 6.57 -20.01 -43.34
C GLN A 78 5.07 -19.73 -43.37
N LYS A 79 4.26 -20.67 -43.89
CA LYS A 79 2.79 -20.53 -43.87
C LYS A 79 2.25 -20.43 -42.44
N ARG A 80 2.78 -21.25 -41.53
CA ARG A 80 2.40 -21.23 -40.11
C ARG A 80 2.75 -19.88 -39.46
N ALA A 81 3.95 -19.37 -39.69
CA ALA A 81 4.39 -18.10 -39.14
C ALA A 81 3.59 -16.92 -39.71
N SER A 82 3.20 -16.95 -40.98
CA SER A 82 2.35 -15.92 -41.60
C SER A 82 0.99 -15.83 -40.92
N LEU A 83 0.28 -16.95 -40.76
CA LEU A 83 -1.03 -16.96 -40.10
C LEU A 83 -0.93 -16.54 -38.63
N TYR A 84 0.13 -16.94 -37.94
CA TYR A 84 0.40 -16.51 -36.57
C TYR A 84 0.60 -14.98 -36.47
N ILE A 85 1.39 -14.39 -37.38
CA ILE A 85 1.63 -12.94 -37.42
C ILE A 85 0.30 -12.18 -37.62
N GLU A 86 -0.56 -12.67 -38.52
CA GLU A 86 -1.88 -12.08 -38.76
C GLU A 86 -2.80 -12.14 -37.52
N ILE A 87 -2.82 -13.27 -36.81
CA ILE A 87 -3.56 -13.40 -35.54
C ILE A 87 -3.04 -12.37 -34.53
N ARG A 88 -1.72 -12.28 -34.35
CA ARG A 88 -1.08 -11.37 -33.39
C ARG A 88 -1.42 -9.92 -33.70
N ASP A 89 -1.25 -9.50 -34.95
CA ASP A 89 -1.44 -8.12 -35.34
C ASP A 89 -2.94 -7.73 -35.27
N THR A 90 -3.84 -8.65 -35.62
CA THR A 90 -5.29 -8.45 -35.45
C THR A 90 -5.68 -8.38 -33.99
N TYR A 91 -5.09 -9.22 -33.12
CA TYR A 91 -5.30 -9.19 -31.68
C TYR A 91 -4.92 -7.82 -31.09
N HIS A 92 -3.71 -7.33 -31.39
CA HIS A 92 -3.28 -6.02 -30.89
C HIS A 92 -4.09 -4.88 -31.46
N HIS A 93 -4.49 -4.97 -32.74
CA HIS A 93 -5.35 -3.95 -33.34
C HIS A 93 -6.73 -3.91 -32.68
N LEU A 94 -7.36 -5.07 -32.43
CA LEU A 94 -8.62 -5.16 -31.68
C LEU A 94 -8.44 -4.57 -30.27
N TYR A 95 -7.43 -5.02 -29.54
CA TYR A 95 -7.20 -4.59 -28.16
C TYR A 95 -6.97 -3.08 -28.06
N LEU A 96 -6.11 -2.51 -28.91
CA LEU A 96 -5.83 -1.07 -28.93
C LEU A 96 -7.06 -0.27 -29.36
N ASN A 97 -7.80 -0.73 -30.38
CA ASN A 97 -9.01 -0.05 -30.83
C ASN A 97 -10.07 0.01 -29.72
N GLU A 98 -10.30 -1.08 -29.00
CA GLU A 98 -11.26 -1.13 -27.91
C GLU A 98 -10.79 -0.34 -26.68
N THR A 99 -9.48 -0.31 -26.41
CA THR A 99 -8.90 0.51 -25.34
C THR A 99 -9.05 2.00 -25.64
N ASP A 100 -8.75 2.42 -26.86
CA ASP A 100 -8.74 3.85 -27.24
C ASP A 100 -10.17 4.40 -27.46
N THR A 101 -11.09 3.58 -27.97
CA THR A 101 -12.47 4.03 -28.28
C THR A 101 -13.49 3.72 -27.21
N LEU A 102 -13.18 2.81 -26.27
CA LEU A 102 -14.11 2.27 -25.27
C LEU A 102 -15.41 1.75 -25.89
N LYS A 103 -15.34 1.22 -27.11
CA LYS A 103 -16.47 0.67 -27.86
C LYS A 103 -16.14 -0.70 -28.38
N GLU A 104 -17.17 -1.55 -28.44
CA GLU A 104 -17.04 -2.89 -28.97
C GLU A 104 -16.80 -2.86 -30.48
N ASN A 105 -15.78 -3.56 -30.95
CA ASN A 105 -15.52 -3.75 -32.38
C ASN A 105 -15.79 -5.19 -32.81
N SER A 106 -17.07 -5.47 -33.12
CA SER A 106 -17.51 -6.81 -33.53
C SER A 106 -16.87 -7.29 -34.83
N ALA A 107 -16.56 -6.38 -35.77
CA ALA A 107 -15.93 -6.75 -37.04
C ALA A 107 -14.50 -7.27 -36.87
N LEU A 108 -13.67 -6.59 -36.08
CA LEU A 108 -12.31 -7.04 -35.77
C LEU A 108 -12.31 -8.33 -34.94
N ARG A 109 -13.25 -8.48 -34.01
CA ARG A 109 -13.41 -9.72 -33.23
C ARG A 109 -13.82 -10.92 -34.10
N GLN A 110 -14.73 -10.72 -35.06
CA GLN A 110 -15.08 -11.76 -36.03
C GLN A 110 -13.89 -12.13 -36.92
N MET A 111 -13.08 -11.13 -37.33
CA MET A 111 -11.86 -11.38 -38.08
C MET A 111 -10.86 -12.21 -37.26
N LEU A 112 -10.62 -11.84 -36.00
CA LEU A 112 -9.73 -12.58 -35.10
C LEU A 112 -10.20 -14.03 -34.91
N ASN A 113 -11.51 -14.26 -34.75
CA ASN A 113 -12.08 -15.61 -34.67
C ASN A 113 -11.79 -16.43 -35.93
N ARG A 114 -12.04 -15.88 -37.12
CA ARG A 114 -11.79 -16.58 -38.39
C ARG A 114 -10.31 -16.94 -38.56
N LEU A 115 -9.41 -16.00 -38.27
CA LEU A 115 -7.96 -16.22 -38.36
C LEU A 115 -7.49 -17.31 -37.38
N TYR A 116 -8.04 -17.31 -36.16
CA TYR A 116 -7.76 -18.34 -35.17
C TYR A 116 -8.29 -19.71 -35.63
N ASP A 117 -9.54 -19.79 -36.09
CA ASP A 117 -10.15 -21.05 -36.55
C ASP A 117 -9.36 -21.63 -37.74
N ASP A 118 -9.02 -20.80 -38.73
CA ASP A 118 -8.19 -21.17 -39.88
C ASP A 118 -6.79 -21.69 -39.49
N PHE A 119 -6.19 -21.12 -38.44
CA PHE A 119 -4.91 -21.59 -37.90
C PHE A 119 -5.08 -22.93 -37.22
N THR A 120 -6.11 -23.09 -36.36
CA THR A 120 -6.35 -24.33 -35.63
C THR A 120 -6.69 -25.50 -36.53
N ASP A 121 -7.44 -25.27 -37.60
CA ASP A 121 -7.80 -26.30 -38.58
C ASP A 121 -6.57 -26.85 -39.33
N LYS A 122 -5.58 -25.99 -39.61
CA LYS A 122 -4.38 -26.36 -40.38
C LYS A 122 -3.23 -26.85 -39.51
N PHE A 123 -3.05 -26.26 -38.34
CA PHE A 123 -1.84 -26.43 -37.52
C PHE A 123 -2.12 -26.86 -36.09
N GLY A 124 -3.37 -27.04 -35.67
CA GLY A 124 -3.77 -27.32 -34.29
C GLY A 124 -3.70 -26.09 -33.38
N ASN A 125 -3.82 -26.30 -32.07
CA ASN A 125 -3.88 -25.23 -31.08
C ASN A 125 -2.58 -24.42 -31.03
N LEU A 126 -2.68 -23.15 -30.63
CA LEU A 126 -1.53 -22.25 -30.48
C LEU A 126 -0.54 -22.80 -29.44
N ASN A 127 -1.04 -23.34 -28.33
CA ASN A 127 -0.24 -23.93 -27.26
C ASN A 127 0.23 -25.37 -27.53
N ASP A 128 -0.05 -25.96 -28.70
CA ASP A 128 0.49 -27.28 -29.02
C ASP A 128 2.03 -27.24 -29.05
N PRO A 129 2.73 -28.28 -28.55
CA PRO A 129 4.20 -28.32 -28.51
C PRO A 129 4.87 -28.03 -29.86
N LYS A 130 4.25 -28.45 -30.97
CA LYS A 130 4.72 -28.19 -32.35
C LYS A 130 4.75 -26.71 -32.71
N ASN A 131 3.85 -25.89 -32.17
CA ASN A 131 3.67 -24.47 -32.52
C ASN A 131 4.41 -23.55 -31.55
N LEU A 132 4.59 -24.01 -30.31
CA LEU A 132 5.18 -23.25 -29.21
C LEU A 132 6.56 -22.67 -29.52
N ASP A 133 7.44 -23.43 -30.15
CA ASP A 133 8.81 -22.98 -30.46
C ASP A 133 8.83 -21.80 -31.43
N LEU A 134 7.95 -21.83 -32.45
CA LEU A 134 7.85 -20.74 -33.42
C LEU A 134 7.25 -19.48 -32.78
N ILE A 135 6.20 -19.65 -31.98
CA ILE A 135 5.54 -18.52 -31.31
C ILE A 135 6.49 -17.87 -30.30
N LYS A 136 7.28 -18.66 -29.57
CA LYS A 136 8.27 -18.14 -28.61
C LYS A 136 9.47 -17.43 -29.25
N MET A 137 9.72 -17.60 -30.55
CA MET A 137 10.70 -16.80 -31.26
C MET A 137 10.26 -15.35 -31.41
N ASP A 138 8.96 -15.09 -31.34
CA ASP A 138 8.39 -13.75 -31.36
C ASP A 138 8.44 -13.11 -29.97
N ALA A 139 8.94 -11.88 -29.89
CA ALA A 139 8.99 -11.12 -28.64
C ALA A 139 7.60 -10.96 -27.98
N GLY A 140 6.54 -10.88 -28.80
CA GLY A 140 5.13 -10.78 -28.35
C GLY A 140 4.38 -12.12 -28.30
N GLY A 141 5.06 -13.25 -28.46
CA GLY A 141 4.38 -14.54 -28.64
C GLY A 141 3.67 -15.05 -27.39
N ARG A 142 4.15 -14.68 -26.20
CA ARG A 142 3.54 -15.11 -24.94
C ARG A 142 2.14 -14.55 -24.74
N GLU A 143 1.89 -13.31 -25.17
CA GLU A 143 0.56 -12.71 -25.07
C GLU A 143 -0.43 -13.46 -25.96
N ILE A 144 -0.02 -13.90 -27.16
CA ILE A 144 -0.88 -14.65 -28.09
C ILE A 144 -1.19 -16.06 -27.59
N LEU A 145 -0.26 -16.71 -26.89
CA LEU A 145 -0.53 -18.00 -26.24
C LEU A 145 -1.65 -17.90 -25.20
N SER A 146 -1.90 -16.73 -24.61
CA SER A 146 -2.99 -16.51 -23.65
C SER A 146 -4.39 -16.45 -24.28
N LEU A 147 -4.48 -16.47 -25.62
CA LEU A 147 -5.73 -16.60 -26.36
C LEU A 147 -6.40 -17.97 -26.15
N GLU A 148 -5.66 -18.95 -25.64
CA GLU A 148 -6.18 -20.25 -25.25
C GLU A 148 -6.01 -20.45 -23.74
N ARG A 149 -7.07 -20.90 -23.09
CA ARG A 149 -7.09 -21.23 -21.67
C ARG A 149 -7.40 -22.70 -21.50
N TYR A 150 -6.70 -23.37 -20.58
CA TYR A 150 -6.99 -24.77 -20.28
C TYR A 150 -8.03 -24.87 -19.16
N ARG A 151 -9.13 -25.59 -19.42
CA ARG A 151 -10.10 -26.02 -18.41
C ARG A 151 -10.35 -27.51 -18.58
N GLU A 152 -10.24 -28.28 -17.50
CA GLU A 152 -10.49 -29.74 -17.51
C GLU A 152 -9.73 -30.47 -18.64
N ASP A 153 -8.44 -30.16 -18.80
CA ASP A 153 -7.56 -30.70 -19.86
C ASP A 153 -7.99 -30.42 -21.31
N LYS A 154 -8.94 -29.49 -21.52
CA LYS A 154 -9.36 -29.01 -22.84
C LYS A 154 -8.93 -27.56 -23.03
N SER A 155 -8.42 -27.27 -24.23
CA SER A 155 -8.12 -25.90 -24.68
C SER A 155 -9.44 -25.19 -25.02
N VAL A 156 -9.65 -24.01 -24.45
CA VAL A 156 -10.84 -23.17 -24.62
C VAL A 156 -10.41 -21.78 -25.07
N LYS A 157 -11.17 -21.16 -25.98
CA LYS A 157 -10.93 -19.77 -26.42
C LYS A 157 -11.02 -18.80 -25.25
N ALA A 158 -10.18 -17.76 -25.25
CA ALA A 158 -10.22 -16.68 -24.27
C ALA A 158 -11.43 -15.74 -24.48
N ASP A 159 -11.83 -15.03 -23.43
CA ASP A 159 -13.00 -14.14 -23.42
C ASP A 159 -12.98 -13.07 -24.53
N ILE A 160 -11.79 -12.66 -25.02
CA ILE A 160 -11.66 -11.65 -26.08
C ILE A 160 -12.34 -12.05 -27.40
N PHE A 161 -12.49 -13.35 -27.65
CA PHE A 161 -13.18 -13.87 -28.82
C PHE A 161 -14.70 -13.70 -28.75
N GLU A 162 -15.27 -13.49 -27.56
CA GLU A 162 -16.71 -13.37 -27.33
C GLU A 162 -17.13 -11.96 -26.92
N ARG A 163 -16.35 -11.27 -26.10
CA ARG A 163 -16.69 -9.96 -25.51
C ARG A 163 -15.47 -9.04 -25.37
N PRO A 164 -15.67 -7.72 -25.25
CA PRO A 164 -14.59 -6.79 -24.92
C PRO A 164 -13.93 -7.16 -23.59
N VAL A 165 -12.59 -7.15 -23.58
CA VAL A 165 -11.77 -7.35 -22.36
C VAL A 165 -10.93 -6.11 -22.03
N ALA A 166 -10.86 -5.14 -22.95
CA ALA A 166 -10.10 -3.92 -22.78
C ALA A 166 -10.81 -2.88 -21.88
N PHE A 167 -12.14 -2.95 -21.77
CA PHE A 167 -12.95 -2.05 -20.95
C PHE A 167 -14.17 -2.79 -20.37
N ASN A 168 -14.75 -2.23 -19.31
CA ASN A 168 -15.92 -2.82 -18.67
C ASN A 168 -17.18 -2.48 -19.46
N THR A 169 -17.86 -3.48 -20.03
CA THR A 169 -19.13 -3.28 -20.75
C THR A 169 -20.34 -3.17 -19.82
N ARG A 170 -20.18 -3.51 -18.53
CA ARG A 170 -21.21 -3.39 -17.49
C ARG A 170 -21.00 -2.15 -16.65
N GLU A 171 -20.63 -1.03 -17.27
CA GLU A 171 -20.74 0.24 -16.55
C GLU A 171 -22.21 0.49 -16.25
N ILE A 172 -22.49 0.81 -14.98
CA ILE A 172 -23.78 1.35 -14.59
C ILE A 172 -23.91 2.65 -15.37
N THR A 173 -24.89 2.73 -16.26
CA THR A 173 -25.15 3.90 -17.10
C THR A 173 -26.26 4.80 -16.53
N HIS A 174 -26.99 4.29 -15.54
CA HIS A 174 -28.06 5.00 -14.88
C HIS A 174 -28.20 4.54 -13.43
N ALA A 175 -28.47 5.49 -12.54
CA ALA A 175 -28.84 5.24 -11.15
C ALA A 175 -30.14 6.00 -10.85
N ASP A 176 -31.10 5.33 -10.20
CA ASP A 176 -32.42 5.91 -9.93
C ASP A 176 -32.39 6.94 -8.78
N ASN A 177 -31.37 6.90 -7.92
CA ASN A 177 -31.23 7.77 -6.75
C ASN A 177 -29.75 8.03 -6.40
N ALA A 178 -29.51 9.02 -5.52
CA ALA A 178 -28.14 9.40 -5.11
C ALA A 178 -27.39 8.28 -4.37
N ARG A 179 -28.10 7.36 -3.69
CA ARG A 179 -27.47 6.25 -2.95
C ARG A 179 -26.91 5.18 -3.89
N ASP A 180 -27.68 4.83 -4.92
CA ASP A 180 -27.23 3.88 -5.94
C ASP A 180 -26.05 4.46 -6.74
N ALA A 181 -26.10 5.77 -7.03
CA ALA A 181 -24.98 6.48 -7.65
C ALA A 181 -23.73 6.49 -6.75
N LEU A 182 -23.90 6.69 -5.43
CA LEU A 182 -22.81 6.63 -4.46
C LEU A 182 -22.18 5.23 -4.41
N ALA A 183 -23.00 4.18 -4.35
CA ALA A 183 -22.52 2.79 -4.39
C ALA A 183 -21.77 2.49 -5.70
N ALA A 184 -22.27 2.99 -6.84
CA ALA A 184 -21.59 2.87 -8.13
C ALA A 184 -20.22 3.59 -8.12
N SER A 185 -20.15 4.80 -7.56
CA SER A 185 -18.90 5.56 -7.41
C SER A 185 -17.89 4.84 -6.54
N LEU A 186 -18.32 4.31 -5.39
CA LEU A 186 -17.45 3.57 -4.49
C LEU A 186 -16.94 2.27 -5.13
N ASN A 187 -17.79 1.55 -5.88
CA ASN A 187 -17.39 0.34 -6.59
C ASN A 187 -16.41 0.61 -7.73
N LYS A 188 -16.54 1.75 -8.42
CA LYS A 188 -15.69 2.10 -9.58
C LYS A 188 -14.39 2.79 -9.17
N HIS A 189 -14.47 3.77 -8.28
CA HIS A 189 -13.36 4.67 -7.93
C HIS A 189 -12.82 4.47 -6.51
N GLY A 190 -13.55 3.78 -5.64
CA GLY A 190 -13.18 3.63 -4.22
C GLY A 190 -13.37 4.91 -3.38
N THR A 191 -13.91 5.97 -3.98
CA THR A 191 -14.14 7.28 -3.36
C THR A 191 -15.47 7.87 -3.84
N VAL A 192 -15.94 8.92 -3.15
CA VAL A 192 -17.12 9.67 -3.57
C VAL A 192 -16.73 10.64 -4.68
N ASP A 193 -17.16 10.36 -5.91
CA ASP A 193 -16.94 11.18 -7.10
C ASP A 193 -18.27 11.79 -7.54
N LEU A 194 -18.45 13.08 -7.25
CA LEU A 194 -19.69 13.81 -7.54
C LEU A 194 -19.92 13.98 -9.04
N GLU A 195 -18.87 14.09 -9.85
CA GLU A 195 -18.99 14.26 -11.30
C GLU A 195 -19.51 12.95 -11.93
N TYR A 196 -18.95 11.82 -11.51
CA TYR A 196 -19.45 10.50 -11.93
C TYR A 196 -20.89 10.28 -11.46
N MET A 197 -21.22 10.58 -10.21
CA MET A 197 -22.57 10.41 -9.68
C MET A 197 -23.61 11.29 -10.40
N ALA A 198 -23.26 12.53 -10.74
CA ALA A 198 -24.09 13.42 -11.53
C ALA A 198 -24.32 12.87 -12.95
N SER A 199 -23.30 12.24 -13.55
CA SER A 199 -23.42 11.61 -14.87
C SER A 199 -24.43 10.44 -14.91
N LEU A 200 -24.59 9.72 -13.78
CA LEU A 200 -25.50 8.56 -13.67
C LEU A 200 -26.95 8.95 -13.41
N THR A 201 -27.16 9.98 -12.59
CA THR A 201 -28.49 10.43 -12.14
C THR A 201 -29.06 11.53 -13.02
N GLY A 202 -28.20 12.26 -13.75
CA GLY A 202 -28.58 13.46 -14.50
C GLY A 202 -28.88 14.69 -13.62
N GLY A 203 -28.62 14.59 -12.31
CA GLY A 203 -28.84 15.68 -11.33
C GLY A 203 -27.62 16.58 -11.14
N THR A 204 -27.77 17.60 -10.28
CA THR A 204 -26.65 18.46 -9.87
C THR A 204 -25.94 17.90 -8.64
N ALA A 205 -24.68 18.31 -8.41
CA ALA A 205 -23.94 17.92 -7.21
C ALA A 205 -24.64 18.38 -5.91
N GLU A 206 -25.31 19.53 -5.95
CA GLU A 206 -26.05 20.08 -4.80
C GLU A 206 -27.25 19.20 -4.43
N ASP A 207 -28.02 18.75 -5.43
CA ASP A 207 -29.15 17.85 -5.23
C ASP A 207 -28.68 16.51 -4.63
N LEU A 208 -27.61 15.93 -5.19
CA LEU A 208 -27.01 14.68 -4.70
C LEU A 208 -26.54 14.79 -3.25
N LEU A 209 -25.86 15.89 -2.90
CA LEU A 209 -25.40 16.13 -1.53
C LEU A 209 -26.57 16.35 -0.57
N SER A 210 -27.66 16.98 -1.02
CA SER A 210 -28.86 17.16 -0.21
C SER A 210 -29.54 15.82 0.12
N GLU A 211 -29.61 14.90 -0.85
CA GLU A 211 -30.14 13.53 -0.66
C GLU A 211 -29.23 12.66 0.22
N LEU A 212 -27.92 12.90 0.15
CA LEU A 212 -26.89 12.16 0.89
C LEU A 212 -26.50 12.81 2.21
N LYS A 213 -27.26 13.81 2.67
CA LYS A 213 -27.01 14.49 3.94
C LYS A 213 -26.97 13.48 5.09
N GLY A 214 -25.90 13.52 5.88
CA GLY A 214 -25.65 12.57 6.98
C GLY A 214 -24.96 11.26 6.55
N LYS A 215 -24.87 10.96 5.25
CA LYS A 215 -24.16 9.78 4.73
C LYS A 215 -22.79 10.11 4.15
N VAL A 216 -22.60 11.33 3.67
CA VAL A 216 -21.30 11.82 3.16
C VAL A 216 -20.93 13.12 3.84
N TYR A 217 -19.64 13.31 4.10
CA TYR A 217 -19.09 14.51 4.71
C TYR A 217 -17.90 14.99 3.92
N PHE A 218 -17.73 16.31 3.85
CA PHE A 218 -16.57 16.93 3.23
C PHE A 218 -15.35 16.77 4.13
N ASN A 219 -14.26 16.22 3.60
CA ASN A 219 -12.98 16.13 4.29
C ASN A 219 -11.97 17.12 3.68
N PRO A 220 -11.64 18.22 4.41
CA PRO A 220 -10.67 19.21 3.95
C PRO A 220 -9.26 18.66 3.72
N LEU A 221 -8.87 17.54 4.37
CA LEU A 221 -7.53 16.96 4.25
C LEU A 221 -7.29 16.35 2.87
N ILE A 222 -8.33 15.85 2.22
CA ILE A 222 -8.27 15.28 0.87
C ILE A 222 -8.91 16.19 -0.18
N GLY A 223 -9.58 17.27 0.24
CA GLY A 223 -10.29 18.20 -0.65
C GLY A 223 -11.50 17.57 -1.34
N GLY A 224 -12.15 16.60 -0.70
CA GLY A 224 -13.23 15.81 -1.32
C GLY A 224 -14.18 15.22 -0.28
N TYR A 225 -15.19 14.49 -0.76
CA TYR A 225 -16.20 13.87 0.09
C TYR A 225 -15.82 12.44 0.48
N GLU A 226 -16.12 12.06 1.71
CA GLU A 226 -16.01 10.70 2.22
C GLU A 226 -17.33 10.23 2.81
N ILE A 227 -17.55 8.93 2.81
CA ILE A 227 -18.68 8.32 3.52
C ILE A 227 -18.55 8.52 5.03
N ALA A 228 -19.69 8.64 5.72
CA ALA A 228 -19.78 8.82 7.17
C ALA A 228 -18.92 7.79 7.93
N ASP A 229 -19.05 6.51 7.59
CA ASP A 229 -18.35 5.40 8.25
C ASP A 229 -16.82 5.57 8.23
N LYS A 230 -16.29 6.13 7.14
CA LYS A 230 -14.85 6.37 6.97
C LYS A 230 -14.43 7.71 7.58
N PHE A 231 -15.25 8.74 7.39
CA PHE A 231 -14.98 10.08 7.85
C PHE A 231 -14.97 10.15 9.39
N ILE A 232 -15.95 9.52 10.02
CA ILE A 232 -16.15 9.49 11.48
C ILE A 232 -15.25 8.44 12.17
N ALA A 233 -14.67 7.49 11.44
CA ALA A 233 -13.75 6.54 12.04
C ALA A 233 -12.36 7.13 12.38
N GLY A 234 -11.69 6.57 13.37
CA GLY A 234 -10.34 6.95 13.79
C GLY A 234 -10.33 8.10 14.79
N ASN A 235 -9.25 8.90 14.79
CA ASN A 235 -9.08 10.00 15.74
C ASN A 235 -9.98 11.20 15.38
N VAL A 236 -11.20 11.22 15.92
CA VAL A 236 -12.21 12.23 15.59
C VAL A 236 -11.88 13.60 16.15
N ILE A 237 -11.20 13.67 17.31
CA ILE A 237 -10.78 14.94 17.90
C ILE A 237 -9.75 15.63 17.02
N SER A 238 -8.72 14.90 16.57
CA SER A 238 -7.70 15.46 15.68
C SER A 238 -8.30 15.87 14.34
N LYS A 239 -9.23 15.08 13.79
CA LYS A 239 -9.95 15.45 12.56
C LYS A 239 -10.79 16.72 12.76
N ALA A 240 -11.50 16.84 13.88
CA ALA A 240 -12.32 18.01 14.19
C ALA A 240 -11.44 19.28 14.31
N ASP A 241 -10.27 19.18 14.92
CA ASP A 241 -9.31 20.29 15.01
C ASP A 241 -8.84 20.75 13.61
N GLU A 242 -8.55 19.82 12.70
CA GLU A 242 -8.15 20.15 11.33
C GLU A 242 -9.29 20.78 10.52
N VAL A 243 -10.51 20.24 10.64
CA VAL A 243 -11.71 20.84 10.01
C VAL A 243 -11.97 22.24 10.58
N GLN A 244 -11.82 22.43 11.89
CA GLN A 244 -11.98 23.71 12.56
C GLN A 244 -10.94 24.75 12.07
N LYS A 245 -9.69 24.33 11.85
CA LYS A 245 -8.66 25.19 11.24
C LYS A 245 -9.02 25.59 9.81
N PHE A 246 -9.54 24.65 9.02
CA PHE A 246 -10.00 24.91 7.66
C PHE A 246 -11.16 25.92 7.62
N ILE A 247 -12.15 25.79 8.51
CA ILE A 247 -13.25 26.76 8.63
C ILE A 247 -12.72 28.14 9.02
N GLY A 248 -11.66 28.20 9.85
CA GLY A 248 -11.01 29.47 10.19
C GLY A 248 -10.43 30.22 8.98
N SER A 249 -9.99 29.50 7.94
CA SER A 249 -9.52 30.10 6.69
C SER A 249 -10.60 30.22 5.61
N HIS A 250 -11.70 29.45 5.71
CA HIS A 250 -12.83 29.46 4.78
C HIS A 250 -14.19 29.52 5.52
N PRO A 251 -14.56 30.69 6.08
CA PRO A 251 -15.74 30.80 6.95
C PRO A 251 -17.09 30.53 6.25
N ASP A 252 -17.14 30.71 4.93
CA ASP A 252 -18.35 30.55 4.11
C ASP A 252 -18.58 29.10 3.63
N HIS A 253 -17.70 28.16 4.02
CA HIS A 253 -17.78 26.78 3.57
C HIS A 253 -18.74 25.94 4.43
N GLU A 254 -20.05 26.00 4.14
CA GLU A 254 -21.10 25.32 4.91
C GLU A 254 -20.88 23.81 5.08
N ALA A 255 -20.49 23.09 4.02
CA ALA A 255 -20.25 21.64 4.10
C ALA A 255 -19.12 21.27 5.09
N ALA A 256 -18.17 22.19 5.34
CA ALA A 256 -17.12 21.95 6.33
C ALA A 256 -17.65 22.11 7.76
N LYS A 257 -18.62 23.01 7.97
CA LYS A 257 -19.30 23.17 9.27
C LYS A 257 -20.12 21.93 9.60
N GLU A 258 -20.87 21.40 8.63
CA GLU A 258 -21.61 20.15 8.81
C GLU A 258 -20.69 18.97 9.15
N SER A 259 -19.55 18.85 8.46
CA SER A 259 -18.52 17.85 8.79
C SER A 259 -17.96 18.01 10.21
N LEU A 260 -17.77 19.25 10.68
CA LEU A 260 -17.29 19.50 12.03
C LEU A 260 -18.32 19.06 13.09
N ASP A 261 -19.59 19.38 12.86
CA ASP A 261 -20.67 19.00 13.78
C ASP A 261 -20.82 17.48 13.86
N ALA A 262 -20.70 16.77 12.73
CA ALA A 262 -20.70 15.31 12.71
C ALA A 262 -19.53 14.70 13.50
N LEU A 263 -18.33 15.26 13.39
CA LEU A 263 -17.17 14.80 14.18
C LEU A 263 -17.35 15.07 15.67
N ARG A 264 -17.99 16.19 16.04
CA ARG A 264 -18.30 16.52 17.44
C ARG A 264 -19.34 15.59 18.02
N GLU A 265 -20.39 15.27 17.27
CA GLU A 265 -21.43 14.34 17.69
C GLU A 265 -20.87 12.92 17.88
N ALA A 266 -19.96 12.51 16.99
CA ALA A 266 -19.29 11.23 17.11
C ALA A 266 -18.17 11.19 18.17
N THR A 267 -17.77 12.33 18.73
CA THR A 267 -16.71 12.37 19.74
C THR A 267 -17.17 11.59 20.98
N PRO A 268 -16.39 10.60 21.45
CA PRO A 268 -16.73 9.85 22.64
C PRO A 268 -16.97 10.78 23.84
N LYS A 269 -17.88 10.40 24.72
CA LYS A 269 -18.15 11.16 25.95
C LYS A 269 -16.82 11.33 26.72
N PRO A 270 -16.40 12.57 27.04
CA PRO A 270 -15.19 12.80 27.79
C PRO A 270 -15.24 12.12 29.15
N ILE A 271 -14.16 11.46 29.52
CA ILE A 271 -13.98 10.84 30.85
C ILE A 271 -13.49 11.95 31.78
N ALA A 272 -14.21 12.16 32.89
CA ALA A 272 -13.85 13.17 33.88
C ALA A 272 -12.58 12.76 34.63
N PHE A 273 -11.85 13.73 35.18
CA PHE A 273 -10.65 13.47 35.96
C PHE A 273 -10.87 12.44 37.09
N ASP A 274 -12.00 12.53 37.79
CA ASP A 274 -12.29 11.65 38.94
C ASP A 274 -12.58 10.19 38.53
N ASP A 275 -12.91 9.95 37.26
CA ASP A 275 -13.11 8.63 36.68
C ASP A 275 -11.82 8.05 36.08
N LEU A 276 -10.74 8.84 36.03
CA LEU A 276 -9.43 8.41 35.53
C LEU A 276 -8.57 7.87 36.68
N ASP A 277 -7.89 6.76 36.39
CA ASP A 277 -6.86 6.22 37.28
C ASP A 277 -5.47 6.63 36.79
N PHE A 278 -4.67 7.21 37.68
CA PHE A 278 -3.35 7.75 37.36
C PHE A 278 -2.28 6.98 38.12
N ASN A 279 -1.44 6.24 37.38
CA ASN A 279 -0.22 5.66 37.93
C ASN A 279 0.94 6.65 37.88
N PHE A 280 1.90 6.46 38.78
CA PHE A 280 3.13 7.23 38.74
C PHE A 280 4.06 6.68 37.64
N GLY A 281 4.51 7.57 36.74
CA GLY A 281 5.41 7.23 35.64
C GLY A 281 4.73 6.87 34.32
N GLU A 282 3.44 7.15 34.16
CA GLU A 282 2.75 7.13 32.87
C GLU A 282 3.46 8.00 31.81
N ARG A 283 3.68 7.47 30.61
CA ARG A 283 4.50 8.11 29.56
C ARG A 283 3.81 9.29 28.88
N TRP A 284 2.48 9.34 28.96
CA TRP A 284 1.66 10.38 28.34
C TRP A 284 1.54 11.63 29.23
N ILE A 285 1.81 11.51 30.54
CA ILE A 285 1.76 12.63 31.48
C ILE A 285 3.02 13.50 31.30
N PRO A 286 2.89 14.83 31.14
CA PRO A 286 4.02 15.74 30.99
C PRO A 286 5.00 15.66 32.17
N THR A 287 6.31 15.62 31.87
CA THR A 287 7.35 15.49 32.91
C THR A 287 7.39 16.65 33.90
N GLY A 288 6.89 17.83 33.51
CA GLY A 288 6.73 18.97 34.41
C GLY A 288 5.81 18.69 35.60
N ILE A 289 4.82 17.80 35.44
CA ILE A 289 3.93 17.38 36.53
C ILE A 289 4.70 16.49 37.51
N TYR A 290 5.51 15.56 37.01
CA TYR A 290 6.38 14.74 37.85
C TYR A 290 7.45 15.56 38.58
N ALA A 291 8.01 16.57 37.92
CA ALA A 291 8.94 17.51 38.54
C ALA A 291 8.28 18.27 39.70
N ALA A 292 7.08 18.82 39.48
CA ALA A 292 6.31 19.51 40.52
C ALA A 292 6.00 18.61 41.72
N TYR A 293 5.54 17.37 41.47
CA TYR A 293 5.30 16.41 42.54
C TYR A 293 6.60 16.04 43.28
N ALA A 294 7.69 15.76 42.56
CA ALA A 294 8.97 15.43 43.17
C ALA A 294 9.52 16.57 44.03
N SER A 295 9.35 17.80 43.56
CA SER A 295 9.73 18.99 44.32
C SER A 295 8.89 19.19 45.57
N TYR A 296 7.59 18.94 45.49
CA TYR A 296 6.70 18.94 46.64
C TYR A 296 7.10 17.86 47.67
N LEU A 297 7.31 16.62 47.20
CA LEU A 297 7.63 15.48 48.07
C LEU A 297 8.97 15.67 48.81
N PHE A 298 10.01 16.05 48.07
CA PHE A 298 11.36 16.20 48.60
C PHE A 298 11.66 17.59 49.17
N GLU A 299 10.77 18.57 49.02
CA GLU A 299 10.98 19.97 49.46
C GLU A 299 12.30 20.57 48.90
N THR A 300 12.56 20.33 47.62
CA THR A 300 13.72 20.87 46.89
C THR A 300 13.39 20.99 45.39
N ASP A 301 14.13 21.78 44.63
CA ASP A 301 13.91 21.86 43.17
C ASP A 301 14.38 20.56 42.49
N VAL A 302 13.46 19.87 41.81
CA VAL A 302 13.71 18.59 41.15
C VAL A 302 13.31 18.68 39.69
N LYS A 303 14.24 18.28 38.82
CA LYS A 303 14.02 18.17 37.38
C LYS A 303 13.82 16.72 37.02
N VAL A 304 12.78 16.47 36.22
CA VAL A 304 12.47 15.16 35.66
C VAL A 304 12.50 15.27 34.14
N THR A 305 13.27 14.40 33.51
CA THR A 305 13.32 14.26 32.05
C THR A 305 13.05 12.81 31.66
N TYR A 306 12.44 12.61 30.49
CA TYR A 306 12.10 11.28 29.95
C TYR A 306 12.77 11.10 28.59
N ALA A 307 13.51 10.02 28.44
CA ALA A 307 14.15 9.63 27.19
C ALA A 307 13.34 8.51 26.50
N SER A 308 12.52 8.88 25.51
CA SER A 308 11.62 7.95 24.81
C SER A 308 12.33 6.80 24.09
N SER A 309 13.56 7.01 23.61
CA SER A 309 14.34 5.98 22.91
C SER A 309 14.81 4.83 23.81
N ARG A 310 14.87 5.05 25.13
CA ARG A 310 15.36 4.09 26.13
C ARG A 310 14.32 3.74 27.19
N ASP A 311 13.12 4.33 27.11
CA ASP A 311 12.08 4.27 28.15
C ASP A 311 12.68 4.53 29.55
N GLU A 312 13.41 5.64 29.71
CA GLU A 312 14.18 5.93 30.93
C GLU A 312 13.86 7.32 31.49
N PHE A 313 13.51 7.37 32.79
CA PHE A 313 13.35 8.60 33.54
C PHE A 313 14.65 9.02 34.23
N SER A 314 15.09 10.24 33.99
CA SER A 314 16.19 10.88 34.71
C SER A 314 15.66 11.91 35.70
N ILE A 315 16.11 11.78 36.95
CA ILE A 315 15.67 12.62 38.07
C ILE A 315 16.89 13.25 38.72
N ALA A 316 16.93 14.58 38.77
CA ALA A 316 18.00 15.35 39.37
C ALA A 316 17.43 16.43 40.30
N ALA A 317 17.92 16.48 41.53
CA ALA A 317 17.64 17.58 42.46
C ALA A 317 18.75 18.63 42.38
N SER A 318 18.40 19.90 42.51
CA SER A 318 19.37 21.01 42.62
C SER A 318 20.23 20.87 43.88
N GLU A 319 19.59 20.54 45.00
CA GLU A 319 20.23 20.28 46.28
C GLU A 319 19.59 19.04 46.93
N LYS A 320 20.43 18.17 47.50
CA LYS A 320 19.97 16.99 48.24
C LYS A 320 19.90 17.31 49.74
N ASN A 321 18.74 17.04 50.35
CA ASN A 321 18.45 17.32 51.75
C ASN A 321 18.16 16.01 52.54
N ALA A 322 17.82 16.14 53.82
CA ALA A 322 17.49 15.01 54.69
C ALA A 322 16.31 14.16 54.18
N LYS A 323 15.37 14.74 53.41
CA LYS A 323 14.30 13.94 52.81
C LYS A 323 14.84 12.94 51.80
N ILE A 324 15.78 13.37 50.95
CA ILE A 324 16.40 12.52 49.94
C ILE A 324 17.39 11.53 50.55
N TRP A 325 18.19 11.96 51.53
CA TRP A 325 19.27 11.12 52.08
C TRP A 325 18.83 10.18 53.20
N ASP A 326 17.76 10.52 53.93
CA ASP A 326 17.34 9.80 55.13
C ASP A 326 15.87 9.36 55.09
N GLN A 327 14.90 10.28 54.90
CA GLN A 327 13.46 9.97 55.04
C GLN A 327 12.95 8.98 53.97
N TYR A 328 13.36 9.20 52.73
CA TYR A 328 12.97 8.40 51.57
C TYR A 328 14.14 7.54 51.06
N ALA A 329 15.13 7.29 51.90
CA ALA A 329 16.28 6.47 51.54
C ALA A 329 16.25 5.11 52.22
N VAL A 330 16.84 4.12 51.57
CA VAL A 330 17.06 2.78 52.13
C VAL A 330 18.54 2.47 52.10
N ARG A 331 19.11 2.24 53.30
CA ARG A 331 20.50 1.86 53.46
C ARG A 331 20.63 0.34 53.45
N SER A 332 21.33 -0.18 52.46
CA SER A 332 21.83 -1.55 52.41
C SER A 332 23.26 -1.61 52.97
N GLU A 333 23.75 -2.82 53.22
CA GLU A 333 25.12 -3.09 53.67
C GLU A 333 26.18 -2.45 52.75
N ASN A 334 25.96 -2.51 51.43
CA ASN A 334 26.95 -2.10 50.42
C ASN A 334 26.61 -0.80 49.69
N ARG A 335 25.39 -0.26 49.85
CA ARG A 335 24.89 0.87 49.05
C ARG A 335 23.77 1.61 49.76
N LEU A 336 23.73 2.93 49.58
CA LEU A 336 22.57 3.75 49.88
C LEU A 336 21.71 3.92 48.62
N PHE A 337 20.45 3.55 48.71
CA PHE A 337 19.43 3.88 47.71
C PHE A 337 18.74 5.16 48.19
N ASP A 338 19.17 6.31 47.66
CA ASP A 338 18.60 7.61 48.02
C ASP A 338 17.18 7.80 47.46
N GLY A 339 16.47 8.81 47.94
CA GLY A 339 15.08 9.08 47.55
C GLY A 339 14.93 9.28 46.03
N LEU A 340 15.91 9.85 45.35
CA LEU A 340 15.87 10.00 43.89
C LEU A 340 16.02 8.64 43.17
N ALA A 341 16.85 7.74 43.69
CA ALA A 341 16.97 6.38 43.17
C ALA A 341 15.70 5.57 43.37
N LEU A 342 15.08 5.65 44.55
CA LEU A 342 13.81 4.97 44.81
C LEU A 342 12.67 5.59 43.98
N MET A 343 12.66 6.90 43.77
CA MET A 343 11.70 7.57 42.88
C MET A 343 11.82 7.08 41.44
N ARG A 344 13.04 6.88 40.91
CA ARG A 344 13.22 6.28 39.58
C ARG A 344 12.61 4.89 39.50
N HIS A 345 12.85 4.07 40.52
CA HIS A 345 12.22 2.75 40.62
C HIS A 345 10.68 2.84 40.69
N ALA A 346 10.16 3.82 41.43
CA ALA A 346 8.72 4.07 41.56
C ALA A 346 8.07 4.50 40.24
N MET A 347 8.74 5.30 39.39
CA MET A 347 8.24 5.69 38.06
C MET A 347 8.23 4.52 37.07
N HIS A 348 9.09 3.52 37.27
CA HIS A 348 9.14 2.32 36.43
C HIS A 348 8.32 1.16 36.98
N ASP A 349 7.70 1.32 38.16
CA ASP A 349 7.01 0.24 38.88
C ASP A 349 7.93 -0.99 39.10
N THR A 350 9.16 -0.71 39.56
CA THR A 350 10.18 -1.72 39.82
C THR A 350 10.71 -1.60 41.24
N THR A 351 11.33 -2.66 41.74
CA THR A 351 12.05 -2.66 43.02
C THR A 351 13.56 -2.73 42.77
N PRO A 352 14.40 -1.97 43.48
CA PRO A 352 15.85 -2.16 43.42
C PRO A 352 16.26 -3.56 43.88
N ASP A 353 17.26 -4.14 43.23
CA ASP A 353 17.90 -5.37 43.71
C ASP A 353 18.81 -5.03 44.90
N ILE A 354 18.38 -5.43 46.11
CA ILE A 354 19.10 -5.17 47.36
C ILE A 354 19.56 -6.51 47.95
N THR A 355 20.88 -6.64 48.07
CA THR A 355 21.53 -7.85 48.61
C THR A 355 22.35 -7.55 49.85
N LYS A 356 22.50 -8.57 50.69
CA LYS A 356 23.41 -8.60 51.85
C LYS A 356 24.35 -9.79 51.75
N THR A 357 25.48 -9.69 52.43
CA THR A 357 26.49 -10.75 52.47
C THR A 357 26.24 -11.65 53.66
N VAL A 358 26.13 -12.96 53.43
CA VAL A 358 26.00 -13.96 54.49
C VAL A 358 27.15 -14.98 54.36
N ARG A 359 27.77 -15.32 55.48
CA ARG A 359 28.81 -16.37 55.53
C ARG A 359 28.18 -17.74 55.62
N VAL A 360 28.53 -18.62 54.68
CA VAL A 360 28.16 -20.03 54.67
C VAL A 360 29.45 -20.84 54.65
N GLY A 361 29.88 -21.32 55.82
CA GLY A 361 31.20 -21.92 56.01
C GLY A 361 32.33 -20.89 55.84
N GLU A 362 33.33 -21.19 55.01
CA GLU A 362 34.45 -20.28 54.69
C GLU A 362 34.19 -19.33 53.51
N ARG A 363 32.98 -19.36 52.91
CA ARG A 363 32.64 -18.55 51.72
C ARG A 363 31.60 -17.49 52.05
N GLU A 364 31.77 -16.31 51.45
CA GLU A 364 30.80 -15.22 51.48
C GLU A 364 29.87 -15.30 50.26
N VAL A 365 28.56 -15.32 50.50
CA VAL A 365 27.53 -15.41 49.46
C VAL A 365 26.61 -14.21 49.58
N LYS A 366 26.29 -13.58 48.44
CA LYS A 366 25.29 -12.51 48.37
C LYS A 366 23.90 -13.12 48.29
N VAL A 367 23.04 -12.75 49.23
CA VAL A 367 21.63 -13.18 49.28
C VAL A 367 20.73 -11.94 49.32
N PRO A 368 19.47 -12.03 48.82
CA PRO A 368 18.52 -10.92 48.92
C PRO A 368 18.31 -10.46 50.35
N ASP A 369 18.32 -9.15 50.57
CA ASP A 369 18.03 -8.57 51.87
C ASP A 369 16.54 -8.24 52.00
N GLY A 370 15.76 -9.24 52.41
CA GLY A 370 14.29 -9.12 52.47
C GLY A 370 13.78 -7.93 53.28
N GLN A 371 14.48 -7.52 54.35
CA GLN A 371 14.06 -6.36 55.16
C GLN A 371 14.27 -5.05 54.39
N ALA A 372 15.43 -4.87 53.77
CA ALA A 372 15.72 -3.67 52.99
C ALA A 372 14.84 -3.59 51.72
N ILE A 373 14.57 -4.74 51.07
CA ILE A 373 13.65 -4.84 49.93
C ILE A 373 12.24 -4.42 50.36
N GLN A 374 11.73 -4.94 51.48
CA GLN A 374 10.40 -4.59 51.99
C GLN A 374 10.30 -3.10 52.34
N LEU A 375 11.34 -2.52 52.94
CA LEU A 375 11.38 -1.09 53.24
C LEU A 375 11.42 -0.26 51.94
N ALA A 376 12.19 -0.68 50.93
CA ALA A 376 12.26 -0.01 49.64
C ALA A 376 10.90 -0.04 48.93
N ASN A 377 10.21 -1.18 48.92
CA ASN A 377 8.85 -1.31 48.39
C ASN A 377 7.88 -0.38 49.11
N SER A 378 7.91 -0.36 50.45
CA SER A 378 7.05 0.53 51.22
C SER A 378 7.26 2.00 50.86
N LYS A 379 8.52 2.42 50.61
CA LYS A 379 8.85 3.78 50.18
C LYS A 379 8.44 4.07 48.74
N ILE A 380 8.57 3.10 47.84
CA ILE A 380 8.10 3.20 46.46
C ILE A 380 6.58 3.34 46.43
N ASP A 381 5.85 2.52 47.18
CA ASP A 381 4.39 2.57 47.29
C ASP A 381 3.91 3.90 47.90
N GLU A 382 4.63 4.41 48.92
CA GLU A 382 4.39 5.74 49.50
C GLU A 382 4.52 6.84 48.43
N MET A 383 5.57 6.81 47.61
CA MET A 383 5.77 7.76 46.51
C MET A 383 4.68 7.63 45.43
N ARG A 384 4.28 6.41 45.08
CA ARG A 384 3.26 6.15 44.05
C ARG A 384 1.87 6.60 44.51
N GLY A 385 1.44 6.18 45.70
CA GLY A 385 0.16 6.59 46.27
C GLY A 385 0.11 8.10 46.57
N GLY A 386 1.23 8.67 47.02
CA GLY A 386 1.37 10.11 47.24
C GLY A 386 1.15 10.93 45.96
N PHE A 387 1.57 10.42 44.80
CA PHE A 387 1.37 11.10 43.52
C PHE A 387 -0.12 11.22 43.17
N SER A 388 -0.86 10.11 43.26
CA SER A 388 -2.28 10.09 42.94
C SER A 388 -3.09 10.98 43.90
N ASN A 389 -2.71 11.02 45.19
CA ASN A 389 -3.31 11.93 46.17
C ASN A 389 -2.98 13.40 45.85
N TRP A 390 -1.71 13.70 45.57
CA TRP A 390 -1.28 15.04 45.22
C TRP A 390 -1.98 15.57 43.97
N LEU A 391 -2.22 14.72 42.95
CA LEU A 391 -3.01 15.08 41.77
C LEU A 391 -4.45 15.46 42.13
N ARG A 392 -5.08 14.77 43.10
CA ARG A 392 -6.46 15.07 43.55
C ARG A 392 -6.58 16.39 44.31
N GLU A 393 -5.48 16.88 44.89
CA GLU A 393 -5.44 18.16 45.61
C GLU A 393 -5.21 19.36 44.67
N GLN A 394 -4.92 19.13 43.39
CA GLN A 394 -4.71 20.20 42.42
C GLN A 394 -6.00 20.95 42.08
N SER A 395 -5.83 22.14 41.47
CA SER A 395 -6.96 22.99 41.09
C SER A 395 -7.86 22.33 40.03
N PRO A 396 -9.16 22.70 39.94
CA PRO A 396 -10.06 22.20 38.91
C PRO A 396 -9.50 22.38 37.50
N GLU A 397 -8.89 23.52 37.19
CA GLU A 397 -8.33 23.82 35.86
C GLU A 397 -7.11 22.95 35.53
N PHE A 398 -6.38 22.47 36.54
CA PHE A 398 -5.33 21.48 36.32
C PHE A 398 -5.92 20.11 36.00
N LYS A 399 -6.94 19.69 36.76
CA LYS A 399 -7.61 18.40 36.58
C LYS A 399 -8.28 18.31 35.21
N ASP A 400 -8.99 19.36 34.80
CA ASP A 400 -9.63 19.44 33.48
C ASP A 400 -8.60 19.33 32.36
N ARG A 401 -7.48 20.07 32.45
CA ARG A 401 -6.41 19.97 31.43
C ARG A 401 -5.77 18.59 31.35
N LEU A 402 -5.59 17.90 32.48
CA LEU A 402 -5.01 16.56 32.49
C LEU A 402 -6.00 15.52 31.92
N ALA A 403 -7.29 15.63 32.27
CA ALA A 403 -8.35 14.80 31.71
C ALA A 403 -8.50 15.05 30.21
N ASP A 404 -8.47 16.29 29.75
CA ASP A 404 -8.48 16.63 28.32
C ASP A 404 -7.30 16.01 27.60
N LEU A 405 -6.08 16.08 28.17
CA LEU A 405 -4.91 15.45 27.57
C LEU A 405 -5.11 13.93 27.40
N TYR A 406 -5.66 13.26 28.42
CA TYR A 406 -5.99 11.84 28.34
C TYR A 406 -7.02 11.58 27.24
N ASN A 407 -8.14 12.32 27.24
CA ASN A 407 -9.21 12.12 26.28
C ASN A 407 -8.75 12.34 24.83
N ARG A 408 -7.90 13.36 24.60
CA ARG A 408 -7.31 13.66 23.30
C ARG A 408 -6.31 12.60 22.82
N THR A 409 -5.69 11.87 23.74
CA THR A 409 -4.68 10.85 23.44
C THR A 409 -5.31 9.47 23.25
N PHE A 410 -6.28 9.11 24.09
CA PHE A 410 -6.84 7.76 24.18
C PHE A 410 -8.35 7.70 23.90
N ASN A 411 -9.15 8.60 24.46
CA ASN A 411 -10.61 8.64 24.27
C ASN A 411 -11.03 9.49 23.06
N CYS A 412 -10.34 9.30 21.94
CA CYS A 412 -10.54 10.07 20.72
C CYS A 412 -10.79 9.19 19.50
N PHE A 413 -10.81 7.86 19.68
CA PHE A 413 -10.95 6.91 18.58
C PHE A 413 -12.37 6.35 18.48
N VAL A 414 -12.97 6.51 17.30
CA VAL A 414 -14.25 5.89 16.95
C VAL A 414 -14.00 4.74 15.99
N ARG A 415 -14.66 3.60 16.22
CA ARG A 415 -14.56 2.45 15.31
C ARG A 415 -15.46 2.69 14.10
N PRO A 416 -15.03 2.27 12.89
CA PRO A 416 -15.96 2.24 11.76
C PRO A 416 -17.13 1.31 12.08
N GLU A 417 -18.35 1.83 11.99
CA GLU A 417 -19.55 1.01 11.97
C GLU A 417 -19.92 0.81 10.50
N TYR A 418 -19.89 -0.44 10.04
CA TYR A 418 -20.37 -0.79 8.71
C TYR A 418 -21.78 -1.35 8.88
N ASP A 419 -22.79 -0.53 8.61
CA ASP A 419 -24.20 -0.93 8.75
C ASP A 419 -24.70 -1.78 7.56
N GLY A 420 -23.89 -1.91 6.50
CA GLY A 420 -24.21 -2.70 5.30
C GLY A 420 -25.42 -2.18 4.52
N SER A 421 -25.85 -0.93 4.78
CA SER A 421 -27.03 -0.31 4.16
C SER A 421 -26.73 0.35 2.79
N LEU A 422 -25.49 0.21 2.30
CA LEU A 422 -25.00 0.69 1.01
C LEU A 422 -24.66 -0.46 0.07
#